data_AF-A0A1V6DA60-F1
#
_entry.id   AF-A0A1V6DA60-F1
#
_cell.length_a   1.000
_cell.length_b   1.000
_cell.length_c   1.000
_cell.angle_alpha   90.00
_cell.angle_beta   90.00
_cell.angle_gamma   90.00
#
_symmetry.space_group_name_H-M   'P 1'
#
loop_
_entity.id
_entity.type
_entity.pdbx_description
1 polymer ?
#
loop_
_entity_poly.entity_id
_entity_poly.type
_entity_poly.pdbx_seq_one_letter_code
_entity_poly.pdbx_strand_id
1 'polypeptide(L)' 'MRKFGNFIFGALIGGVVGSTLALLFAPTSGDSARKEIVAYFNHIKDEVNRAADEKRAEMLEQLEALRSGK' A
#
# COMPACT_ATOMS: atom_id res chain seq x y z
N MET A 1 -1.57 -6.39 39.27
CA MET A 1 -1.91 -7.21 38.07
C MET A 1 -3.40 -7.23 37.73
N ARG A 2 -4.34 -7.43 38.69
CA ARG A 2 -5.80 -7.44 38.42
C ARG A 2 -6.34 -6.24 37.63
N LYS A 3 -5.93 -5.01 37.96
CA LYS A 3 -6.37 -3.79 37.23
C LYS A 3 -5.93 -3.78 35.76
N PHE A 4 -4.72 -4.25 35.49
CA PHE A 4 -4.18 -4.36 34.13
C PHE A 4 -4.89 -5.46 33.33
N GLY A 5 -5.18 -6.61 33.96
CA GLY A 5 -5.99 -7.67 33.32
C GLY A 5 -7.40 -7.19 32.94
N ASN A 6 -8.06 -6.44 33.82
CA ASN A 6 -9.37 -5.86 33.52
C ASN A 6 -9.31 -4.82 32.38
N PHE A 7 -8.23 -4.05 32.30
CA PHE A 7 -8.02 -3.10 31.19
C PHE A 7 -7.84 -3.82 29.86
N ILE A 8 -6.98 -4.86 29.81
CA ILE A 8 -6.77 -5.66 28.59
C ILE A 8 -8.07 -6.35 28.17
N PHE A 9 -8.82 -6.90 29.12
CA PHE A 9 -10.11 -7.51 28.83
C PHE A 9 -11.13 -6.51 28.27
N GLY A 10 -11.19 -5.31 28.85
CA GLY A 10 -12.01 -4.21 28.33
C GLY A 10 -11.58 -3.76 26.94
N ALA A 11 -10.27 -3.67 26.68
CA ALA A 11 -9.72 -3.32 25.36
C ALA A 11 -10.02 -4.39 24.30
N LEU A 12 -10.00 -5.68 24.66
CA LEU A 12 -10.37 -6.77 23.76
C LEU A 12 -11.85 -6.70 23.38
N ILE A 13 -12.74 -6.54 24.37
CA ILE A 13 -14.18 -6.42 24.09
C ILE A 13 -14.47 -5.14 23.28
N GLY A 14 -13.89 -4.02 23.69
CA GLY A 14 -14.02 -2.75 22.97
C GLY A 14 -13.47 -2.84 21.53
N GLY A 15 -12.38 -3.56 21.32
CA GLY A 15 -11.81 -3.80 19.99
C GLY A 15 -12.71 -4.64 19.10
N VAL A 16 -13.32 -5.69 19.64
CA VAL A 16 -14.28 -6.53 18.89
C VAL A 16 -15.54 -5.73 18.52
N VAL A 17 -16.12 -5.01 19.47
CA VAL A 17 -17.32 -4.19 19.22
C VAL A 17 -16.99 -3.06 18.25
N GLY A 18 -15.90 -2.33 18.48
CA GLY A 18 -15.47 -1.22 17.63
C GLY A 18 -15.13 -1.65 16.20
N SER A 19 -14.44 -2.78 16.02
CA SER A 19 -14.14 -3.31 14.67
C SER A 19 -15.41 -3.78 13.95
N THR A 20 -16.35 -4.40 14.66
CA THR A 20 -17.64 -4.79 14.07
C THR A 20 -18.43 -3.57 13.61
N LEU A 21 -18.50 -2.51 14.42
CA LEU A 21 -19.14 -1.26 14.04
C LEU A 21 -18.40 -0.59 12.88
N ALA A 22 -17.07 -0.57 12.89
CA ALA A 22 -16.28 -0.02 11.79
C ALA A 22 -16.53 -0.77 10.48
N LEU A 23 -16.69 -2.09 10.51
CA LEU A 23 -17.04 -2.89 9.33
C LEU A 23 -18.49 -2.65 8.87
N LEU A 24 -19.44 -2.50 9.80
CA LEU A 24 -20.85 -2.28 9.48
C LEU A 24 -21.12 -0.87 8.93
N PHE A 25 -20.44 0.13 9.50
CA PHE A 25 -20.58 1.54 9.14
C PHE A 25 -19.48 2.02 8.18
N ALA A 26 -18.56 1.15 7.76
CA ALA A 26 -17.60 1.48 6.72
C ALA A 26 -18.38 2.01 5.50
N PRO A 27 -18.11 3.24 5.03
CA PRO A 27 -18.87 3.85 3.94
C PRO A 27 -18.69 3.12 2.59
N THR A 28 -17.73 2.20 2.52
CA THR A 28 -17.35 1.42 1.34
C THR A 28 -17.50 -0.06 1.65
N SER A 29 -18.14 -0.80 0.73
CA SER A 29 -18.22 -2.25 0.84
C SER A 29 -16.80 -2.85 0.82
N GLY A 30 -16.57 -3.98 1.51
CA GLY A 30 -15.26 -4.64 1.50
C GLY A 30 -14.74 -4.94 0.09
N ASP A 31 -15.64 -5.13 -0.88
CA ASP A 31 -15.32 -5.26 -2.31
C ASP A 31 -14.79 -3.96 -2.91
N SER A 32 -15.43 -2.81 -2.62
CA SER A 32 -15.00 -1.50 -3.07
C SER A 32 -13.63 -1.12 -2.51
N ALA A 33 -13.39 -1.33 -1.21
CA ALA A 33 -12.09 -1.09 -0.59
C ALA A 33 -10.99 -1.99 -1.19
N ARG A 34 -11.30 -3.28 -1.42
CA ARG A 34 -10.36 -4.20 -2.07
C ARG A 34 -10.03 -3.76 -3.51
N LYS A 35 -11.03 -3.31 -4.26
CA LYS A 35 -10.84 -2.79 -5.62
C LYS A 35 -9.95 -1.55 -5.63
N GLU A 36 -10.15 -0.64 -4.69
CA GLU A 36 -9.34 0.58 -4.56
C GLU A 36 -7.88 0.25 -4.21
N ILE A 37 -7.65 -0.67 -3.27
CA ILE A 37 -6.31 -1.15 -2.92
C ILE A 37 -5.62 -1.77 -4.15
N VAL A 38 -6.31 -2.66 -4.87
CA VAL A 38 -5.75 -3.30 -6.07
C VAL A 38 -5.44 -2.27 -7.16
N ALA A 39 -6.34 -1.32 -7.39
CA ALA A 39 -6.15 -0.24 -8.35
C ALA A 39 -4.92 0.61 -7.99
N TYR A 40 -4.77 0.97 -6.72
CA TYR A 40 -3.63 1.72 -6.22
C TYR A 40 -2.30 0.96 -6.44
N PHE A 41 -2.26 -0.33 -6.10
CA PHE A 41 -1.06 -1.15 -6.33
C PHE A 41 -0.71 -1.30 -7.82
N ASN A 42 -1.71 -1.46 -8.69
CA ASN A 42 -1.49 -1.50 -10.13
C ASN A 42 -0.91 -0.19 -10.65
N HIS A 43 -1.44 0.95 -10.19
CA HIS A 43 -0.93 2.27 -10.57
C HIS A 43 0.54 2.44 -10.19
N ILE A 44 0.91 2.09 -8.95
CA ILE A 44 2.31 2.14 -8.51
C ILE A 44 3.19 1.25 -9.40
N LYS A 45 2.74 0.02 -9.70
CA LYS A 45 3.51 -0.91 -10.52
C LYS A 45 3.76 -0.33 -11.92
N ASP A 46 2.75 0.28 -12.52
CA ASP A 46 2.86 0.88 -13.84
C ASP A 46 3.81 2.08 -13.84
N GLU A 47 3.75 2.93 -12.81
CA GLU A 47 4.70 4.05 -12.64
C GLU A 47 6.14 3.56 -12.45
N VAL A 48 6.36 2.51 -11.65
CA VAL A 48 7.69 1.93 -11.44
C VAL A 48 8.25 1.36 -12.74
N ASN A 49 7.43 0.63 -13.51
CA ASN A 49 7.87 0.09 -14.80
C ASN A 49 8.22 1.20 -15.78
N ARG A 50 7.39 2.24 -15.87
CA ARG A 50 7.66 3.41 -16.73
C ARG A 50 8.96 4.10 -16.33
N ALA A 51 9.16 4.35 -15.04
CA ALA A 51 10.40 4.94 -14.54
C ALA A 51 11.63 4.06 -14.82
N ALA A 52 11.49 2.73 -14.71
CA ALA A 52 12.55 1.80 -15.05
C ALA A 52 12.90 1.83 -16.54
N ASP A 53 11.89 1.88 -17.42
CA ASP A 53 12.09 1.97 -18.87
C ASP A 53 12.75 3.29 -19.27
N GLU A 54 12.33 4.41 -18.68
CA GLU A 54 12.95 5.73 -18.88
C GLU A 54 14.42 5.72 -18.44
N LYS A 55 14.72 5.20 -17.24
CA LYS A 55 16.11 5.10 -16.76
C LYS A 55 16.95 4.17 -17.61
N ARG A 56 16.37 3.09 -18.12
CA ARG A 56 17.06 2.20 -19.06
C ARG A 56 17.41 2.92 -20.36
N ALA A 57 16.50 3.72 -20.91
CA ALA A 57 16.75 4.52 -22.10
C ALA A 57 17.87 5.55 -21.87
N GLU A 58 17.82 6.30 -20.76
CA GLU A 58 18.88 7.25 -20.38
C GLU A 58 20.25 6.57 -20.25
N MET A 59 20.31 5.39 -19.62
CA MET A 59 21.57 4.65 -19.44
C MET A 59 22.13 4.15 -20.76
N LEU A 60 21.28 3.71 -21.70
CA LEU A 60 21.72 3.28 -23.03
C LEU A 60 22.31 4.45 -23.82
N GLU A 61 21.68 5.62 -23.76
CA GLU A 61 22.21 6.85 -24.38
C GLU A 61 23.58 7.24 -23.80
N GLN A 62 23.72 7.17 -22.47
CA GLN A 62 25.01 7.41 -21.80
C GLN A 62 26.08 6.38 -22.22
N LEU A 63 25.69 5.12 -22.38
CA LEU A 63 26.61 4.05 -22.80
C LEU A 63 27.09 4.24 -24.25
N GLU A 64 26.21 4.71 -25.14
CA GLU A 64 26.57 5.07 -26.52
C GLU A 64 27.48 6.29 -26.55
N ALA A 65 27.20 7.32 -25.74
CA ALA A 65 28.07 8.48 -25.61
C ALA A 65 29.49 8.08 -25.17
N LEU A 66 29.62 7.24 -24.14
CA LEU A 66 30.90 6.71 -23.66
C LEU A 66 31.62 5.83 -24.70
N ARG A 67 30.89 5.03 -25.48
CA ARG A 67 31.45 4.18 -26.55
C ARG A 67 31.90 4.98 -27.77
N SER A 68 31.33 6.16 -28.01
CA SER A 68 31.67 7.00 -29.16
C SER A 68 33.01 7.75 -29.03
N GLY A 69 33.70 7.63 -27.89
CA GLY A 69 35.10 8.06 -27.75
C GLY A 69 35.32 9.57 -27.78
N LYS A 70 34.39 10.37 -27.25
CA LYS A 70 34.65 11.74 -26.79
C LYS A 70 34.79 11.78 -25.28
#